data_AF-A0A7C9AAN5-F1
#
_entry.id   AF-A0A7C9AAN5-F1
#
_cell.length_a   1.000
_cell.length_b   1.000
_cell.length_c   1.000
_cell.angle_alpha   90.00
_cell.angle_beta   90.00
_cell.angle_gamma   90.00
#
_symmetry.space_group_name_H-M   'P 1'
#
loop_
_entity.id
_entity.type
_entity.pdbx_description
1 polymer ?
#
loop_
_entity_poly.entity_id
_entity_poly.type
_entity_poly.pdbx_seq_one_letter_code
_entity_poly.pdbx_strand_id
1 'polypeptide(L)'
;DQYDANFVKLSSWIPHLFVNPGDPLCAEYIGYFEHREKMVAMGAAPIERVASQNSLVSLVSWAIGKLIEPTHLIPSACLAINRSSSDQRTFKQAHSINQWWKPNQDLEFKLCQLS
;
A
#
# COMPACT_ATOMS: atom_id res chain seq x y z
N ASP A 1 1.20 -13.14 18.52
CA ASP A 1 -0.22 -13.56 18.65
C ASP A 1 -0.76 -14.15 17.34
N GLN A 2 -1.98 -14.72 17.32
CA GLN A 2 -2.58 -15.41 16.15
C GLN A 2 -2.56 -14.55 14.86
N TYR A 3 -2.68 -13.23 14.99
CA TYR A 3 -2.60 -12.27 13.90
C TYR A 3 -1.19 -12.19 13.27
N ASP A 4 -0.13 -12.44 14.05
CA ASP A 4 1.23 -12.54 13.52
C ASP A 4 1.41 -13.80 12.68
N ALA A 5 0.86 -14.93 13.15
CA ALA A 5 0.91 -16.19 12.44
C ALA A 5 0.18 -16.13 11.09
N ASN A 6 -0.98 -15.47 11.02
CA ASN A 6 -1.72 -15.31 9.76
C ASN A 6 -0.99 -14.41 8.77
N PHE A 7 -0.37 -13.33 9.25
CA PHE A 7 0.43 -12.44 8.40
C PHE A 7 1.66 -13.14 7.82
N VAL A 8 2.39 -13.91 8.62
CA VAL A 8 3.51 -14.72 8.13
C VAL A 8 3.03 -15.80 7.16
N LYS A 9 1.88 -16.46 7.42
CA LYS A 9 1.30 -17.43 6.49
C LYS A 9 0.94 -16.84 5.13
N LEU A 10 0.56 -15.57 5.07
CA LEU A 10 0.25 -14.88 3.82
C LEU A 10 1.50 -14.41 3.06
N SER A 11 2.72 -14.55 3.61
CA SER A 11 3.95 -14.01 3.01
C SER A 11 4.23 -14.54 1.59
N SER A 12 3.82 -15.78 1.31
CA SER A 12 3.94 -16.41 -0.01
C SER A 12 2.87 -15.94 -1.00
N TRP A 13 1.80 -15.29 -0.53
CA TRP A 13 0.78 -14.72 -1.40
C TRP A 13 1.21 -13.34 -1.87
N ILE A 14 1.44 -13.20 -3.18
CA ILE A 14 1.90 -11.96 -3.81
C ILE A 14 0.80 -11.46 -4.76
N PRO A 15 -0.22 -10.74 -4.24
CA PRO A 15 -1.23 -10.11 -5.08
C PRO A 15 -0.63 -8.99 -5.94
N HIS A 16 -1.20 -8.79 -7.13
CA HIS A 16 -0.88 -7.65 -7.97
C HIS A 16 -1.83 -6.50 -7.63
N LEU A 17 -1.30 -5.39 -7.17
CA LEU A 17 -2.08 -4.21 -6.80
C LEU A 17 -1.84 -3.08 -7.79
N PHE A 18 -2.88 -2.68 -8.51
CA PHE A 18 -2.86 -1.42 -9.25
C PHE A 18 -3.12 -0.29 -8.27
N VAL A 19 -2.17 0.65 -8.13
CA VAL A 19 -2.24 1.74 -7.16
C VAL A 19 -1.98 3.09 -7.83
N ASN A 20 -2.71 4.11 -7.42
CA ASN A 20 -2.53 5.48 -7.91
C ASN A 20 -2.24 6.44 -6.73
N PRO A 21 -1.10 7.16 -6.74
CA PRO A 21 -0.77 8.11 -5.67
C PRO A 21 -1.81 9.21 -5.43
N GLY A 22 -2.65 9.53 -6.42
CA GLY A 22 -3.74 10.49 -6.28
C GLY A 22 -4.99 9.96 -5.56
N ASP A 23 -5.06 8.66 -5.30
CA ASP A 23 -6.09 8.02 -4.46
C ASP A 23 -5.51 7.78 -3.06
N PRO A 24 -6.04 8.42 -2.00
CA PRO A 24 -5.58 8.24 -0.63
C PRO A 24 -5.44 6.77 -0.22
N LEU A 25 -6.38 5.90 -0.59
CA LEU A 25 -6.28 4.48 -0.22
C LEU A 25 -5.09 3.79 -0.88
N CYS A 26 -4.83 4.12 -2.13
CA CYS A 26 -3.69 3.61 -2.87
C CYS A 26 -2.37 4.21 -2.35
N ALA A 27 -2.35 5.51 -2.04
CA ALA A 27 -1.21 6.21 -1.45
C ALA A 27 -0.79 5.59 -0.11
N GLU A 28 -1.77 5.16 0.70
CA GLU A 28 -1.52 4.42 1.93
C GLU A 28 -0.81 3.10 1.69
N TYR A 29 -1.25 2.29 0.73
CA TYR A 29 -0.55 1.05 0.38
C TYR A 29 0.87 1.30 -0.15
N ILE A 30 1.07 2.36 -0.95
CA ILE A 30 2.41 2.77 -1.41
C ILE A 30 3.29 3.11 -0.21
N GLY A 31 2.83 4.01 0.67
CA GLY A 31 3.57 4.45 1.85
C GLY A 31 3.85 3.31 2.84
N TYR A 32 2.91 2.38 3.00
CA TYR A 32 3.07 1.18 3.80
C TYR A 32 4.27 0.35 3.37
N PHE A 33 4.33 -0.04 2.10
CA PHE A 33 5.43 -0.86 1.60
C PHE A 33 6.75 -0.10 1.58
N GLU A 34 6.75 1.21 1.28
CA GLU A 34 7.95 2.05 1.37
C GLU A 34 8.49 2.16 2.80
N HIS A 35 7.62 2.36 3.79
CA HIS A 35 8.04 2.46 5.18
C HIS A 35 8.65 1.13 5.66
N ARG A 36 8.07 0.01 5.26
CA ARG A 36 8.59 -1.32 5.54
C ARG A 36 9.97 -1.56 4.96
N GLU A 37 10.18 -1.27 3.67
CA GLU A 37 11.50 -1.38 3.04
C GLU A 37 12.55 -0.51 3.74
N LYS A 38 12.19 0.73 4.13
CA LYS A 38 13.09 1.61 4.88
C LYS A 38 13.46 1.02 6.24
N MET A 39 12.49 0.46 6.97
CA MET A 39 12.72 -0.15 8.28
C MET A 39 13.62 -1.39 8.19
N VAL A 40 13.44 -2.22 7.15
CA VAL A 40 14.34 -3.35 6.85
C VAL A 40 15.75 -2.85 6.55
N ALA A 41 15.89 -1.84 5.69
CA ALA A 41 17.19 -1.27 5.31
C ALA A 41 17.94 -0.66 6.52
N MET A 42 17.22 -0.13 7.50
CA MET A 42 17.79 0.44 8.73
C MET A 42 18.05 -0.61 9.83
N GLY A 43 17.80 -1.90 9.58
CA GLY A 43 17.97 -2.96 10.59
C GLY A 43 16.94 -2.92 11.72
N ALA A 44 15.86 -2.15 11.54
CA ALA A 44 14.77 -1.98 12.50
C ALA A 44 13.54 -2.85 12.19
N ALA A 45 13.73 -3.91 11.38
CA ALA A 45 12.69 -4.88 11.01
C ALA A 45 11.81 -5.38 12.19
N PRO A 46 12.32 -5.57 13.43
CA PRO A 46 11.48 -5.98 14.56
C PRO A 46 10.45 -4.93 15.02
N ILE A 47 10.70 -3.63 14.77
CA ILE A 47 9.84 -2.50 15.16
C ILE A 47 8.91 -2.08 14.01
N GLU A 48 9.18 -2.59 12.80
CA GLU A 48 8.54 -2.28 11.53
C GLU A 48 7.01 -2.37 11.57
N ARG A 49 6.46 -3.43 12.19
CA ARG A 49 5.02 -3.72 12.11
C ARG A 49 4.17 -2.73 12.89
N VAL A 50 4.56 -2.42 14.12
CA VAL A 50 3.77 -1.54 15.02
C VAL A 50 3.77 -0.11 14.49
N ALA A 51 4.92 0.37 14.00
CA ALA A 51 5.03 1.70 13.41
C ALA A 51 4.25 1.81 12.08
N SER A 52 4.37 0.81 11.19
CA SER A 52 3.64 0.77 9.91
C SER A 52 2.13 0.72 10.10
N GLN A 53 1.66 -0.10 11.06
CA GLN A 53 0.24 -0.23 11.39
C GLN A 53 -0.33 1.09 11.89
N ASN A 54 0.36 1.75 12.84
CA ASN A 54 -0.12 3.00 13.40
C ASN A 54 -0.16 4.12 12.36
N SER A 55 0.83 4.19 11.46
CA SER A 55 0.85 5.17 10.36
C SER A 55 -0.35 4.97 9.44
N LEU A 56 -0.56 3.74 8.95
CA LEU A 56 -1.67 3.40 8.07
C LEU A 56 -3.04 3.66 8.72
N VAL A 57 -3.23 3.27 9.97
CA VAL A 57 -4.48 3.54 10.71
C VAL A 57 -4.74 5.02 10.77
N SER A 58 -3.74 5.81 11.17
CA SER A 58 -3.93 7.24 11.36
C SER A 58 -4.31 7.97 10.08
N LEU A 59 -3.73 7.57 8.94
CA LEU A 59 -3.97 8.19 7.65
C LEU A 59 -5.26 7.69 6.98
N VAL A 60 -5.54 6.38 7.03
CA VAL A 60 -6.82 5.81 6.57
C VAL A 60 -7.98 6.39 7.38
N SER A 61 -7.81 6.54 8.69
CA SER A 61 -8.81 7.17 9.55
C SER A 61 -9.02 8.65 9.28
N TRP A 62 -7.98 9.38 8.87
CA TRP A 62 -8.13 10.74 8.38
C TRP A 62 -8.90 10.75 7.04
N ALA A 63 -8.51 9.93 6.07
CA ALA A 63 -9.16 9.88 4.76
C ALA A 63 -10.65 9.48 4.83
N ILE A 64 -11.02 8.57 5.74
CA ILE A 64 -12.37 8.02 5.87
C ILE A 64 -13.18 8.71 6.99
N GLY A 65 -12.53 9.51 7.85
CA GLY A 65 -13.17 10.19 8.98
C GLY A 65 -13.63 9.25 10.11
N LYS A 66 -13.09 8.03 10.18
CA LYS A 66 -13.45 7.01 11.18
C LYS A 66 -12.22 6.21 11.62
N LEU A 67 -12.12 5.90 12.91
CA LEU A 67 -11.10 4.99 13.42
C LEU A 67 -11.29 3.60 12.81
N ILE A 68 -10.36 3.17 11.95
CA ILE A 68 -10.38 1.85 11.30
C ILE A 68 -9.19 1.09 11.84
N GLU A 69 -9.44 -0.03 12.52
CA GLU A 69 -8.35 -0.93 12.90
C GLU A 69 -7.70 -1.51 11.63
N PRO A 70 -6.35 -1.61 11.57
CA PRO A 70 -5.63 -2.05 10.39
C PRO A 70 -5.69 -3.58 10.30
N THR A 71 -6.90 -4.08 10.06
CA THR A 71 -7.19 -5.51 10.12
C THR A 71 -6.72 -6.27 8.87
N HIS A 72 -6.24 -5.57 7.83
CA HIS A 72 -6.02 -6.15 6.51
C HIS A 72 -4.66 -5.85 5.88
N LEU A 73 -3.60 -5.72 6.68
CA LEU A 73 -2.26 -5.62 6.09
C LEU A 73 -1.87 -6.93 5.41
N ILE A 74 -1.36 -6.82 4.19
CA ILE A 74 -0.79 -7.93 3.46
C ILE A 74 0.74 -7.88 3.52
N PRO A 75 1.41 -9.03 3.69
CA PRO A 75 2.85 -9.08 3.89
C PRO A 75 3.65 -8.84 2.61
N SER A 76 3.09 -9.16 1.45
CA SER A 76 3.75 -9.10 0.16
C SER A 76 2.78 -8.59 -0.91
N ALA A 77 3.29 -7.92 -1.95
CA ALA A 77 2.54 -7.51 -3.13
C ALA A 77 3.48 -7.15 -4.30
N CYS A 78 2.95 -7.24 -5.52
CA CYS A 78 3.53 -6.60 -6.69
C CYS A 78 2.70 -5.34 -7.01
N LEU A 79 3.27 -4.16 -6.81
CA LEU A 79 2.60 -2.90 -7.08
C LEU A 79 2.79 -2.50 -8.54
N ALA A 80 1.71 -2.13 -9.21
CA ALA A 80 1.70 -1.40 -10.47
C ALA A 80 1.26 0.04 -10.17
N ILE A 81 2.23 0.94 -10.00
CA ILE A 81 2.02 2.32 -9.57
C ILE A 81 1.80 3.20 -10.79
N ASN A 82 0.63 3.82 -10.88
CA ASN A 82 0.32 4.76 -11.96
C ASN A 82 1.00 6.12 -11.74
N ARG A 83 1.99 6.43 -12.57
CA ARG A 83 2.74 7.70 -12.58
C ARG A 83 2.24 8.70 -13.64
N SER A 84 1.19 8.34 -14.39
CA SER A 84 0.62 9.19 -15.43
C SER A 84 0.11 10.52 -14.87
N SER A 85 0.71 11.64 -15.29
CA SER A 85 0.37 12.98 -14.78
C SER A 85 -1.10 13.38 -14.98
N SER A 86 -1.76 12.82 -15.99
CA SER A 86 -3.17 13.11 -16.31
C SER A 86 -4.15 12.58 -15.27
N ASP A 87 -3.79 11.51 -14.56
CA ASP A 87 -4.67 10.76 -13.66
C ASP A 87 -4.59 11.27 -12.22
N GLN A 88 -3.61 12.12 -11.93
CA GLN A 88 -3.36 12.71 -10.61
C GLN A 88 -4.10 14.04 -10.39
N ARG A 89 -4.93 14.49 -11.35
CA ARG A 89 -5.57 15.82 -11.28
C ARG A 89 -6.70 15.91 -10.25
N THR A 90 -7.38 14.80 -9.95
CA THR A 90 -8.44 14.76 -8.92
C THR A 90 -8.51 13.39 -8.26
N PHE A 91 -8.89 13.33 -6.98
CA PHE A 91 -9.19 12.08 -6.27
C PHE A 91 -10.14 11.18 -7.07
N LYS A 92 -11.23 11.75 -7.60
CA LYS A 92 -12.23 10.98 -8.36
C LYS A 92 -11.64 10.30 -9.59
N GLN A 93 -10.69 10.95 -10.28
CA GLN A 93 -10.02 10.36 -11.44
C GLN A 93 -9.03 9.26 -11.01
N ALA A 94 -8.28 9.50 -9.94
CA ALA A 94 -7.31 8.55 -9.41
C ALA A 94 -7.95 7.35 -8.69
N HIS A 95 -9.21 7.46 -8.27
CA HIS A 95 -9.96 6.39 -7.61
C HIS A 95 -10.87 5.62 -8.59
N SER A 96 -11.27 6.25 -9.70
CA SER A 96 -12.20 5.61 -10.64
C SER A 96 -11.55 4.42 -11.34
N ILE A 97 -12.34 3.35 -11.49
CA ILE A 97 -11.96 2.17 -12.28
C ILE A 97 -11.59 2.51 -13.73
N ASN A 98 -12.09 3.64 -14.25
CA ASN A 98 -11.76 4.18 -15.56
C ASN A 98 -10.26 4.36 -15.82
N GLN A 99 -9.45 4.52 -14.77
CA GLN A 99 -8.02 4.59 -14.93
C GLN A 99 -7.41 3.27 -15.41
N TRP A 100 -8.00 2.10 -15.14
CA TRP A 100 -7.39 0.80 -15.43
C TRP A 100 -7.30 0.45 -16.91
N TRP A 101 -8.10 1.09 -17.76
CA TRP A 101 -8.16 0.81 -19.20
C TRP A 101 -7.70 1.97 -20.07
N LYS A 102 -6.99 2.95 -19.50
CA LYS A 102 -6.46 4.06 -20.30
C LYS A 102 -5.31 3.58 -21.19
N PRO A 103 -5.24 4.03 -22.46
CA PRO A 103 -4.07 3.77 -23.28
C PRO A 103 -2.86 4.57 -22.76
N ASN A 104 -1.65 4.04 -22.97
CA ASN A 104 -0.36 4.69 -22.67
C ASN A 104 -0.20 5.12 -21.19
N GLN A 105 -0.50 4.21 -20.26
CA GLN A 105 -0.22 4.44 -18.85
C GLN A 105 1.28 4.33 -18.58
N ASP A 106 1.80 5.27 -17.81
CA ASP A 106 3.12 5.17 -17.20
C ASP A 106 3.01 4.39 -15.89
N LEU A 107 3.36 3.10 -15.92
CA LEU A 107 3.28 2.19 -14.79
C LEU A 107 4.68 1.83 -14.29
N GLU A 108 4.94 2.14 -13.03
CA GLU A 108 6.12 1.66 -12.30
C GLU A 108 5.76 0.36 -11.59
N PHE A 109 6.54 -0.70 -11.82
CA PHE A 109 6.33 -1.99 -11.16
C PHE A 109 7.32 -2.18 -10.01
N LYS A 110 6.79 -2.54 -8.83
CA LYS A 110 7.60 -2.74 -7.62
C LYS A 110 7.18 -4.00 -6.87
N LEU A 111 8.13 -4.90 -6.65
CA LEU A 111 7.92 -6.09 -5.82
C LEU A 111 8.27 -5.76 -4.37
N CYS A 112 7.29 -5.87 -3.48
CA CYS A 112 7.45 -5.71 -2.05
C CYS A 112 7.15 -7.05 -1.38
N GLN A 113 8.17 -7.69 -0.81
CA GLN A 113 8.05 -9.04 -0.25
C GLN A 113 8.57 -9.06 1.19
N LEU A 114 7.83 -9.75 2.08
CA LEU A 114 8.34 -10.11 3.38
C LEU A 114 9.34 -11.28 3.21
N SER A 115 10.61 -11.03 3.54
CA SER A 115 11.73 -11.99 3.53
C SER A 115 11.73 -12.91 4.74
#